data_AF-A0A7V9HY26-F1
#
_entry.id   AF-A0A7V9HY26-F1
#
_cell.length_a   1.000
_cell.length_b   1.000
_cell.length_c   1.000
_cell.angle_alpha   90.00
_cell.angle_beta   90.00
_cell.angle_gamma   90.00
#
_symmetry.space_group_name_H-M   'P 1'
#
loop_
_entity.id
_entity.type
_entity.pdbx_description
1 polymer ?
#
loop_
_entity_poly.entity_id
_entity_poly.type
_entity_poly.pdbx_seq_one_letter_code
_entity_poly.pdbx_strand_id
1 'polypeptide(L)' 'MTSRNDELFARAQRTIPAGVNSPVRAFRAVGGTPRFFTHGQGAYVWDADGTRYIDYVGSWGPAILGHAHPAVVRAVQE' A
#
# COMPACT_ATOMS: atom_id res chain seq x y z
N MET A 1 -11.63 -17.86 5.73
CA MET A 1 -11.24 -16.78 6.66
C MET A 1 -11.23 -15.50 5.83
N THR A 2 -11.90 -14.44 6.26
CA THR A 2 -11.93 -13.16 5.52
C THR A 2 -10.55 -12.50 5.59
N SER A 3 -10.05 -11.98 4.47
CA SER A 3 -8.74 -11.30 4.43
C SER A 3 -8.79 -10.01 5.26
N ARG A 4 -7.69 -9.66 5.94
CA ARG A 4 -7.58 -8.36 6.63
C ARG A 4 -7.70 -7.19 5.67
N ASN A 5 -7.29 -7.36 4.41
CA ASN A 5 -7.49 -6.37 3.35
C ASN A 5 -8.99 -6.11 3.10
N ASP A 6 -9.82 -7.16 3.09
CA ASP A 6 -11.28 -7.05 2.89
C ASP A 6 -11.93 -6.26 4.05
N GLU A 7 -11.55 -6.58 5.29
CA GLU A 7 -12.04 -5.87 6.49
C GLU A 7 -11.71 -4.38 6.46
N LEU A 8 -10.46 -4.05 6.09
CA LEU A 8 -10.00 -2.67 6.02
C LEU A 8 -10.67 -1.90 4.88
N PHE A 9 -10.88 -2.54 3.72
CA PHE A 9 -11.57 -1.93 2.59
C PHE A 9 -13.04 -1.65 2.91
N ALA A 10 -13.75 -2.64 3.48
CA ALA A 10 -15.14 -2.48 3.91
C ALA A 10 -15.26 -1.36 4.95
N ARG A 11 -14.32 -1.26 5.89
CA ARG A 11 -14.26 -0.15 6.85
C ARG A 11 -14.06 1.21 6.15
N ALA A 12 -13.13 1.29 5.20
CA ALA A 12 -12.80 2.54 4.51
C ALA A 12 -13.96 3.06 3.66
N GLN A 13 -14.71 2.17 3.01
CA GLN A 13 -15.89 2.53 2.21
C GLN A 13 -16.99 3.25 3.00
N ARG A 14 -17.00 3.12 4.34
CA ARG A 14 -17.98 3.81 5.20
C ARG A 14 -17.73 5.31 5.33
N THR A 15 -16.49 5.77 5.06
CA THR A 15 -16.10 7.17 5.34
C THR A 15 -15.28 7.82 4.23
N ILE A 16 -14.74 7.05 3.27
CA ILE A 16 -13.96 7.56 2.14
C ILE A 16 -14.69 7.17 0.85
N PRO A 17 -14.93 8.10 -0.10
CA PRO A 17 -15.55 7.78 -1.37
C PRO A 17 -14.81 6.63 -2.09
N ALA A 18 -15.55 5.57 -2.44
CA ALA A 18 -15.01 4.33 -3.00
C ALA A 18 -13.92 3.63 -2.15
N GLY A 19 -13.80 3.98 -0.88
CA GLY A 19 -12.83 3.42 0.06
C GLY A 19 -11.38 3.88 -0.14
N VAL A 20 -11.10 4.86 -1.01
CA VAL A 20 -9.73 5.28 -1.35
C VAL A 20 -9.57 6.79 -1.56
N ASN A 21 -8.39 7.32 -1.23
CA ASN A 21 -8.04 8.74 -1.45
C ASN A 21 -7.50 9.05 -2.86
N SER A 22 -7.28 8.02 -3.70
CA SER A 22 -6.86 8.19 -5.09
C SER A 22 -7.51 7.08 -5.94
N PRO A 23 -8.22 7.40 -7.04
CA PRO A 23 -9.10 6.44 -7.73
C PRO A 23 -8.44 5.13 -8.17
N VAL A 24 -7.18 5.20 -8.64
CA VAL A 24 -6.44 4.02 -9.12
C VAL A 24 -6.28 2.96 -8.03
N ARG A 25 -6.28 3.37 -6.75
CA ARG A 25 -6.13 2.47 -5.61
C ARG A 25 -7.37 1.60 -5.36
N ALA A 26 -8.51 1.91 -5.96
CA ALA A 26 -9.74 1.11 -5.81
C ALA A 26 -9.75 -0.17 -6.65
N PHE A 27 -8.69 -0.43 -7.44
CA PHE A 27 -8.53 -1.65 -8.26
C PHE A 27 -9.66 -1.90 -9.28
N ARG A 28 -10.48 -0.90 -9.59
CA ARG A 28 -11.63 -1.03 -10.52
C ARG A 28 -11.26 -1.58 -11.90
N ALA A 29 -10.05 -1.30 -12.38
CA ALA A 29 -9.57 -1.76 -13.68
C ALA A 29 -9.12 -3.24 -13.69
N VAL A 30 -8.79 -3.82 -12.53
CA VAL A 30 -8.25 -5.19 -12.41
C VAL A 30 -9.15 -6.13 -11.61
N GLY A 31 -10.16 -5.59 -10.93
CA GLY A 31 -11.07 -6.33 -10.07
C GLY A 31 -10.48 -6.71 -8.71
N GLY A 32 -11.34 -7.27 -7.84
CA GLY A 32 -10.97 -7.72 -6.50
C GLY A 32 -10.79 -6.59 -5.47
N THR A 33 -10.35 -6.98 -4.28
CA THR A 33 -10.09 -6.05 -3.17
C THR A 33 -8.70 -5.43 -3.26
N PRO A 34 -8.57 -4.09 -3.11
CA PRO A 34 -7.28 -3.41 -2.97
C PRO A 34 -6.42 -3.96 -1.85
N ARG A 35 -5.09 -3.94 -2.02
CA ARG A 35 -4.14 -4.28 -0.96
C ARG A 35 -3.91 -3.08 -0.05
N PHE A 36 -4.10 -3.28 1.25
CA PHE A 36 -3.72 -2.35 2.29
C PHE A 36 -2.31 -2.67 2.74
N PHE A 37 -1.33 -1.85 2.35
CA PHE A 37 0.06 -2.05 2.74
C PHE A 37 0.33 -1.55 4.16
N THR A 38 1.07 -2.35 4.93
CA THR A 38 1.43 -2.05 6.33
C THR A 38 2.84 -1.52 6.46
N HIS A 39 3.77 -2.02 5.64
CA HIS A 39 5.14 -1.51 5.57
C HIS A 39 5.80 -1.81 4.21
N GLY A 40 6.93 -1.15 3.96
CA GLY A 40 7.81 -1.40 2.83
C GLY A 40 9.28 -1.23 3.21
N GLN A 41 10.16 -1.97 2.55
CA GLN A 41 11.61 -1.93 2.75
C GLN A 41 12.32 -2.37 1.47
N GLY A 42 13.23 -1.52 0.98
CA GLY A 42 13.93 -1.76 -0.28
C GLY A 42 12.93 -1.91 -1.44
N ALA A 43 13.07 -2.99 -2.22
CA ALA A 43 12.18 -3.29 -3.35
C ALA A 43 10.88 -4.03 -2.96
N TYR A 44 10.55 -4.13 -1.67
CA TYR A 44 9.43 -4.95 -1.19
C TYR A 44 8.40 -4.14 -0.40
N VAL A 45 7.14 -4.59 -0.49
CA VAL A 45 6.02 -4.13 0.35
C VAL A 45 5.26 -5.33 0.91
N TRP A 46 4.61 -5.13 2.06
CA TRP A 46 3.81 -6.14 2.75
C TRP A 46 2.39 -5.64 2.95
N ASP A 47 1.41 -6.45 2.56
CA ASP A 47 0.00 -6.12 2.79
C ASP A 47 -0.45 -6.43 4.23
N ALA A 48 -1.72 -6.20 4.52
CA ALA A 48 -2.30 -6.37 5.85
C ALA A 48 -2.45 -7.83 6.26
N ASP A 49 -2.34 -8.77 5.33
CA ASP A 49 -2.26 -10.21 5.61
C ASP A 49 -0.80 -10.68 5.80
N GLY A 50 0.18 -9.77 5.66
CA GLY A 50 1.61 -10.09 5.73
C GLY A 50 2.19 -10.66 4.44
N THR A 51 1.43 -10.64 3.34
CA THR A 51 1.92 -11.11 2.04
C THR A 51 2.97 -10.15 1.51
N ARG A 52 4.15 -10.66 1.14
CA ARG A 52 5.26 -9.88 0.58
C ARG A 52 5.16 -9.82 -0.95
N TYR A 53 5.36 -8.65 -1.51
CA TYR A 53 5.38 -8.39 -2.95
C TYR A 53 6.70 -7.73 -3.35
N ILE A 54 7.22 -8.07 -4.54
CA ILE A 54 8.21 -7.22 -5.22
C ILE A 54 7.45 -6.02 -5.77
N ASP A 55 7.88 -4.81 -5.41
CA ASP A 55 7.16 -3.58 -5.76
C ASP A 55 7.69 -2.95 -7.06
N TYR A 56 6.90 -3.07 -8.12
CA TYR A 56 7.10 -2.35 -9.37
C TYR A 56 6.25 -1.08 -9.50
N VAL A 57 5.37 -0.79 -8.53
CA VAL A 57 4.61 0.45 -8.48
C VAL A 57 5.47 1.57 -7.92
N GLY A 58 6.27 1.30 -6.88
CA GLY A 58 7.25 2.26 -6.35
C GLY A 58 6.63 3.58 -5.92
N SER A 59 5.43 3.53 -5.32
CA SER A 59 4.59 4.70 -5.01
C SER A 59 4.24 5.57 -6.23
N TRP A 60 4.15 4.99 -7.42
CA TRP A 60 3.97 5.68 -8.70
C TRP A 60 5.17 6.55 -9.11
N GLY A 61 6.39 6.19 -8.65
CA GLY A 61 7.65 6.85 -9.03
C GLY A 61 8.58 7.25 -7.89
N PRO A 62 8.12 7.87 -6.78
CA PRO A 62 8.99 8.45 -5.76
C PRO A 62 9.97 7.48 -5.10
N ALA A 63 9.63 6.19 -5.01
CA ALA A 63 10.45 5.19 -4.33
C ALA A 63 11.63 4.67 -5.20
N ILE A 64 12.35 5.57 -5.89
CA ILE A 64 13.47 5.19 -6.78
C ILE A 64 14.63 4.53 -6.03
N LEU A 65 14.85 4.89 -4.76
CA LEU A 65 15.84 4.27 -3.87
C LEU A 65 15.28 3.05 -3.11
N GLY A 66 14.05 2.63 -3.43
CA GLY A 66 13.28 1.70 -2.62
C GLY A 66 12.67 2.34 -1.37
N HIS A 67 11.80 1.59 -0.71
CA HIS A 67 11.10 2.00 0.51
C HIS A 67 12.05 2.04 1.71
N ALA A 68 11.84 3.02 2.60
CA ALA A 68 12.57 3.18 3.85
C ALA A 68 14.11 3.15 3.70
N HIS A 69 14.64 3.78 2.65
CA HIS A 69 16.09 3.86 2.44
C HIS A 69 16.78 4.51 3.66
N PRO A 70 17.78 3.87 4.30
CA PRO A 70 18.28 4.29 5.61
C PRO A 70 18.77 5.74 5.65
N ALA A 71 19.44 6.22 4.60
CA ALA A 71 19.90 7.60 4.56
C ALA A 71 18.75 8.63 4.46
N VAL A 72 17.67 8.29 3.75
CA VAL A 72 16.50 9.17 3.60
C VAL A 72 15.72 9.22 4.91
N VAL A 73 15.52 8.05 5.55
CA VAL A 73 14.83 7.96 6.85
C VAL A 73 15.56 8.77 7.91
N ARG A 74 16.90 8.62 8.02
CA ARG A 74 17.68 9.43 8.98
C ARG A 74 17.52 10.92 8.73
N ALA A 75 17.65 11.37 7.48
CA ALA A 75 17.54 12.78 7.13
C ALA A 75 16.15 13.39 7.41
N VAL A 76 15.08 12.58 7.44
CA VAL A 76 13.72 13.02 7.81
C VAL A 76 13.49 13.05 9.32
N GLN A 77 14.26 12.26 10.09
CA GLN A 77 14.12 12.13 11.54
C GLN A 77 14.95 13.13 12.34
N GLU A 78 15.93 13.76 11.71
CA GLU A 78 16.72 14.89 12.26
C GLU A 78 15.91 16.19 12.20
#